data_AF-A0A955SA56-F1
#
_entry.id   AF-A0A955SA56-F1
#
_cell.length_a   1.000
_cell.length_b   1.000
_cell.length_c   1.000
_cell.angle_alpha   90.00
_cell.angle_beta   90.00
_cell.angle_gamma   90.00
#
_symmetry.space_group_name_H-M   'P 1'
#
loop_
_entity.id
_entity.type
_entity.pdbx_description
1 polymer ?
#
loop_
_entity_poly.entity_id
_entity_poly.type
_entity_poly.pdbx_seq_one_letter_code
_entity_poly.pdbx_strand_id
1 'polypeptide(L)'
;LHNWGGTHARGTADPDLLANKYNVIAICVDYIQSGDWKETGKPYDFGMYQAIDALRALNYVYSSLQETETPFNKGRIYSCGGSGGGNVTLMCTKFAPRTFACVIDMSGMARLSDDIAYGEEGGSRLDAGYSRDPNDPFYLTPAAQEFRDIGNPNHLGAMKDLGCTTHIIISHGASDEVCPATDARKMAANIQASGLSTESHFIEEKDFEGKTFTNTGHSVGDRTLIAQHFGDPYLLPDSEQRMVREGPNDFDLRDDKVRYNVRGGEYVVNYGEGAPVLKLETKQ
;
A
#
# COMPACT_ATOMS: atom_id res chain seq x y z
N LEU A 1 -5.59 0.43 -6.83
CA LEU A 1 -4.31 -0.20 -7.25
C LEU A 1 -4.54 -1.69 -7.48
N HIS A 2 -4.14 -2.21 -8.64
CA HIS A 2 -4.42 -3.58 -9.06
C HIS A 2 -3.53 -4.62 -8.36
N ASN A 3 -3.85 -5.90 -8.46
CA ASN A 3 -3.01 -6.95 -7.87
C ASN A 3 -1.81 -7.30 -8.75
N TRP A 4 -0.93 -8.17 -8.23
CA TRP A 4 0.11 -8.81 -9.04
C TRP A 4 -0.53 -9.63 -10.16
N GLY A 5 -0.11 -9.40 -11.41
CA GLY A 5 -0.75 -9.98 -12.58
C GLY A 5 -1.87 -9.12 -13.20
N GLY A 6 -2.20 -7.98 -12.57
CA GLY A 6 -3.28 -7.07 -12.99
C GLY A 6 -2.81 -5.96 -13.92
N THR A 7 -3.78 -5.28 -14.53
CA THR A 7 -3.61 -4.04 -15.30
C THR A 7 -4.83 -3.14 -15.09
N HIS A 8 -4.67 -1.84 -15.28
CA HIS A 8 -5.71 -0.83 -15.09
C HIS A 8 -6.44 -1.01 -13.75
N ALA A 9 -7.73 -1.35 -13.79
CA ALA A 9 -8.57 -1.65 -12.62
C ALA A 9 -8.78 -3.15 -12.38
N ARG A 10 -8.21 -4.03 -13.22
CA ARG A 10 -8.41 -5.48 -13.10
C ARG A 10 -7.77 -5.97 -11.81
N GLY A 11 -8.58 -6.59 -10.95
CA GLY A 11 -8.10 -7.07 -9.65
C GLY A 11 -7.99 -5.95 -8.62
N THR A 12 -8.80 -4.90 -8.72
CA THR A 12 -9.03 -3.96 -7.63
C THR A 12 -10.51 -3.56 -7.58
N ALA A 13 -10.86 -2.63 -6.69
CA ALA A 13 -12.21 -2.06 -6.65
C ALA A 13 -12.51 -1.28 -7.94
N ASP A 14 -13.78 -1.25 -8.34
CA ASP A 14 -14.23 -0.54 -9.54
C ASP A 14 -14.04 0.98 -9.38
N PRO A 15 -13.15 1.60 -10.16
CA PRO A 15 -12.82 3.02 -10.00
C PRO A 15 -13.99 3.94 -10.32
N ASP A 16 -14.88 3.56 -11.24
CA ASP A 16 -16.02 4.41 -11.63
C ASP A 16 -17.05 4.44 -10.51
N LEU A 17 -17.31 3.30 -9.88
CA LEU A 17 -18.22 3.22 -8.74
C LEU A 17 -17.67 3.99 -7.53
N LEU A 18 -16.37 3.89 -7.24
CA LEU A 18 -15.75 4.62 -6.13
C LEU A 18 -15.68 6.14 -6.41
N ALA A 19 -15.30 6.54 -7.63
CA ALA A 19 -15.24 7.95 -8.03
C ALA A 19 -16.59 8.65 -7.88
N ASN A 20 -17.65 8.03 -8.41
CA ASN A 20 -19.01 8.56 -8.34
C ASN A 20 -19.51 8.63 -6.90
N LYS A 21 -19.32 7.57 -6.11
CA LYS A 21 -19.83 7.51 -4.74
C LYS A 21 -19.11 8.49 -3.79
N TYR A 22 -17.80 8.62 -3.91
CA TYR A 22 -17.01 9.46 -3.00
C TYR A 22 -16.75 10.86 -3.52
N ASN A 23 -17.22 11.21 -4.73
CA ASN A 23 -16.92 12.50 -5.36
C ASN A 23 -15.41 12.77 -5.37
N VAL A 24 -14.68 11.87 -6.03
CA VAL A 24 -13.22 11.91 -6.17
C VAL A 24 -12.82 11.63 -7.62
N ILE A 25 -11.59 11.98 -7.98
CA ILE A 25 -10.98 11.58 -9.25
C ILE A 25 -10.32 10.22 -9.03
N ALA A 26 -10.71 9.21 -9.79
CA ALA A 26 -10.04 7.92 -9.76
C ALA A 26 -8.80 7.91 -10.65
N ILE A 27 -7.69 7.39 -10.11
CA ILE A 27 -6.43 7.20 -10.82
C ILE A 27 -6.13 5.70 -10.82
N CYS A 28 -6.11 5.10 -12.01
CA CYS A 28 -5.62 3.73 -12.22
C CYS A 28 -4.24 3.81 -12.87
N VAL A 29 -3.30 3.01 -12.37
CA VAL A 29 -1.90 3.08 -12.77
C VAL A 29 -1.46 1.67 -13.16
N ASP A 30 -0.98 1.53 -14.39
CA ASP A 30 -0.12 0.40 -14.75
C ASP A 30 1.31 0.79 -14.35
N TYR A 31 1.79 0.20 -13.27
CA TYR A 31 3.15 0.38 -12.76
C TYR A 31 4.08 -0.74 -13.23
N ILE A 32 5.36 -0.67 -12.86
CA ILE A 32 6.32 -1.74 -13.15
C ILE A 32 5.77 -3.13 -12.74
N GLN A 33 5.88 -4.10 -13.65
CA GLN A 33 5.32 -5.46 -13.52
C GLN A 33 3.77 -5.54 -13.48
N SER A 34 3.09 -4.59 -14.12
CA SER A 34 1.68 -4.77 -14.53
C SER A 34 1.59 -5.70 -15.75
N GLY A 35 0.48 -6.42 -15.88
CA GLY A 35 0.31 -7.46 -16.89
C GLY A 35 0.54 -8.86 -16.33
N ASP A 36 0.48 -9.88 -17.19
CA ASP A 36 0.66 -11.27 -16.77
C ASP A 36 2.02 -11.44 -16.07
N TRP A 37 2.00 -11.93 -14.84
CA TRP A 37 3.20 -12.11 -14.02
C TRP A 37 4.21 -13.08 -14.64
N LYS A 38 3.76 -13.95 -15.55
CA LYS A 38 4.63 -14.84 -16.34
C LYS A 38 5.45 -14.07 -17.38
N GLU A 39 4.94 -12.95 -17.87
CA GLU A 39 5.58 -12.12 -18.89
C GLU A 39 6.43 -11.00 -18.26
N THR A 40 6.01 -10.47 -17.12
CA THR A 40 6.73 -9.39 -16.42
C THR A 40 8.00 -9.86 -15.71
N GLY A 41 8.14 -11.17 -15.53
CA GLY A 41 9.32 -11.80 -14.94
C GLY A 41 9.44 -11.67 -13.42
N LYS A 42 10.45 -12.35 -12.89
CA LYS A 42 10.87 -12.35 -11.49
C LYS A 42 12.20 -11.57 -11.34
N PRO A 43 12.50 -11.03 -10.14
CA PRO A 43 11.70 -11.11 -8.93
C PRO A 43 10.54 -10.11 -8.91
N TYR A 44 9.48 -10.42 -8.17
CA TYR A 44 8.38 -9.49 -7.92
C TYR A 44 8.84 -8.35 -7.02
N ASP A 45 8.63 -7.11 -7.46
CA ASP A 45 9.12 -5.90 -6.82
C ASP A 45 8.61 -5.72 -5.38
N PHE A 46 7.42 -6.26 -5.07
CA PHE A 46 6.80 -6.20 -3.75
C PHE A 46 6.57 -4.75 -3.29
N GLY A 47 5.95 -3.94 -4.16
CA GLY A 47 5.50 -2.60 -3.84
C GLY A 47 6.58 -1.51 -3.77
N MET A 48 7.86 -1.83 -3.94
CA MET A 48 8.96 -0.88 -3.76
C MET A 48 9.05 0.18 -4.86
N TYR A 49 9.10 -0.19 -6.13
CA TYR A 49 9.03 0.74 -7.26
C TYR A 49 7.60 0.93 -7.76
N GLN A 50 6.73 -0.06 -7.56
CA GLN A 50 5.31 0.06 -7.90
C GLN A 50 4.62 1.22 -7.16
N ALA A 51 4.92 1.41 -5.87
CA ALA A 51 4.39 2.54 -5.11
C ALA A 51 4.96 3.89 -5.59
N ILE A 52 6.21 3.92 -6.06
CA ILE A 52 6.80 5.13 -6.63
C ILE A 52 6.09 5.52 -7.93
N ASP A 53 5.81 4.56 -8.82
CA ASP A 53 5.04 4.80 -10.04
C ASP A 53 3.61 5.30 -9.71
N ALA A 54 2.95 4.69 -8.72
CA ALA A 54 1.63 5.13 -8.26
C ALA A 54 1.66 6.55 -7.67
N LEU A 55 2.67 6.89 -6.86
CA LEU A 55 2.82 8.23 -6.29
C LEU A 55 3.19 9.27 -7.35
N ARG A 56 3.95 8.90 -8.39
CA ARG A 56 4.23 9.78 -9.53
C ARG A 56 2.99 10.09 -10.35
N ALA A 57 2.14 9.09 -10.59
CA ALA A 57 0.85 9.31 -11.23
C ALA A 57 -0.06 10.22 -10.40
N LEU A 58 -0.11 10.01 -9.07
CA LEU A 58 -0.83 10.89 -8.15
C LEU A 58 -0.26 12.33 -8.19
N ASN A 59 1.06 12.47 -8.14
CA ASN A 59 1.73 13.78 -8.22
C ASN A 59 1.38 14.50 -9.52
N TYR A 60 1.43 13.81 -10.67
CA TYR A 60 1.11 14.36 -11.97
C TYR A 60 -0.33 14.92 -12.02
N VAL A 61 -1.31 14.16 -11.54
CA VAL A 61 -2.70 14.62 -11.48
C VAL A 61 -2.83 15.79 -10.49
N TYR A 62 -2.25 15.67 -9.30
CA TYR A 62 -2.29 16.70 -8.26
C TYR A 62 -1.69 18.03 -8.74
N SER A 63 -0.50 18.00 -9.36
CA SER A 63 0.16 19.20 -9.89
C SER A 63 -0.60 19.78 -11.07
N SER A 64 -1.12 18.95 -11.97
CA SER A 64 -1.92 19.42 -13.12
C SER A 64 -3.19 20.14 -12.68
N LEU A 65 -3.88 19.64 -11.65
CA LEU A 65 -5.05 20.31 -11.07
C LEU A 65 -4.67 21.65 -10.42
N GLN A 66 -3.52 21.73 -9.76
CA GLN A 66 -3.01 23.00 -9.21
C GLN A 66 -2.64 23.99 -10.30
N GLU A 67 -1.91 23.57 -11.33
CA GLU A 67 -1.45 24.41 -12.45
C GLU A 67 -2.60 24.96 -13.29
N THR A 68 -3.67 24.17 -13.45
CA THR A 68 -4.89 24.58 -14.15
C THR A 68 -5.89 25.32 -13.27
N GLU A 69 -5.55 25.56 -12.00
CA GLU A 69 -6.43 26.19 -11.01
C GLU A 69 -7.79 25.47 -10.86
N THR A 70 -7.85 24.18 -11.19
CA THR A 70 -9.06 23.37 -11.06
C THR A 70 -9.35 23.18 -9.58
N PRO A 71 -10.53 23.57 -9.04
CA PRO A 71 -10.82 23.39 -7.62
C PRO A 71 -10.91 21.91 -7.24
N PHE A 72 -10.13 21.49 -6.24
CA PHE A 72 -10.20 20.16 -5.64
C PHE A 72 -9.82 20.19 -4.16
N ASN A 73 -10.22 19.17 -3.42
CA ASN A 73 -9.88 19.05 -2.00
C ASN A 73 -8.51 18.37 -1.82
N LYS A 74 -7.48 19.16 -1.52
CA LYS A 74 -6.08 18.71 -1.29
C LYS A 74 -5.88 17.82 -0.06
N GLY A 75 -6.89 17.75 0.82
CA GLY A 75 -6.90 16.92 2.02
C GLY A 75 -7.63 15.60 1.85
N ARG A 76 -8.39 15.40 0.77
CA ARG A 76 -9.14 14.15 0.47
C ARG A 76 -8.39 13.30 -0.54
N ILE A 77 -7.27 12.74 -0.09
CA ILE A 77 -6.43 11.85 -0.89
C ILE A 77 -6.53 10.45 -0.30
N TYR A 78 -6.96 9.48 -1.10
CA TYR A 78 -7.21 8.11 -0.67
C TYR A 78 -6.46 7.12 -1.57
N SER A 79 -6.21 5.92 -1.06
CA SER A 79 -5.70 4.80 -1.85
C SER A 79 -6.37 3.51 -1.41
N CYS A 80 -6.67 2.63 -2.35
CA CYS A 80 -7.14 1.29 -2.04
C CYS A 80 -6.59 0.28 -3.04
N GLY A 81 -6.47 -0.97 -2.60
CA GLY A 81 -6.02 -2.06 -3.42
C GLY A 81 -6.22 -3.40 -2.75
N GLY A 82 -6.24 -4.47 -3.55
CA GLY A 82 -6.36 -5.82 -3.02
C GLY A 82 -5.18 -6.70 -3.42
N SER A 83 -4.81 -7.65 -2.55
CA SER A 83 -3.66 -8.54 -2.78
C SER A 83 -2.38 -7.71 -3.03
N GLY A 84 -1.68 -7.92 -4.16
CA GLY A 84 -0.58 -7.04 -4.59
C GLY A 84 -0.90 -5.55 -4.50
N GLY A 85 -2.11 -5.13 -4.87
CA GLY A 85 -2.51 -3.73 -4.81
C GLY A 85 -2.66 -3.19 -3.40
N GLY A 86 -3.03 -4.06 -2.45
CA GLY A 86 -3.09 -3.72 -1.03
C GLY A 86 -1.69 -3.45 -0.47
N ASN A 87 -0.72 -4.28 -0.84
CA ASN A 87 0.68 -4.03 -0.55
C ASN A 87 1.19 -2.72 -1.16
N VAL A 88 0.87 -2.42 -2.44
CA VAL A 88 1.25 -1.13 -3.05
C VAL A 88 0.57 0.04 -2.33
N THR A 89 -0.70 -0.08 -1.91
CA THR A 89 -1.41 0.93 -1.12
C THR A 89 -0.69 1.23 0.21
N LEU A 90 -0.26 0.18 0.93
CA LEU A 90 0.49 0.33 2.18
C LEU A 90 1.88 0.94 1.93
N MET A 91 2.56 0.54 0.86
CA MET A 91 3.86 1.12 0.47
C MET A 91 3.75 2.59 0.06
N CYS A 92 2.68 2.99 -0.64
CA CYS A 92 2.40 4.41 -0.92
C CYS A 92 2.27 5.20 0.39
N THR A 93 1.57 4.65 1.39
CA THR A 93 1.41 5.28 2.71
C THR A 93 2.75 5.41 3.43
N LYS A 94 3.59 4.37 3.35
CA LYS A 94 4.95 4.41 3.87
C LYS A 94 5.81 5.45 3.16
N PHE A 95 5.71 5.60 1.84
CA PHE A 95 6.56 6.53 1.09
C PHE A 95 6.05 7.97 1.09
N ALA A 96 4.79 8.18 1.42
CA ALA A 96 4.14 9.49 1.48
C ALA A 96 3.33 9.63 2.79
N PRO A 97 4.01 9.59 3.96
CA PRO A 97 3.35 9.52 5.26
C PRO A 97 2.45 10.72 5.57
N ARG A 98 2.66 11.86 4.89
CA ARG A 98 1.91 13.11 5.10
C ARG A 98 0.89 13.35 3.98
N THR A 99 0.59 12.36 3.14
CA THR A 99 -0.20 12.58 1.92
C THR A 99 -1.64 12.08 2.01
N PHE A 100 -1.85 10.85 2.46
CA PHE A 100 -3.18 10.22 2.46
C PHE A 100 -4.00 10.60 3.69
N ALA A 101 -5.31 10.74 3.54
CA ALA A 101 -6.24 10.88 4.65
C ALA A 101 -6.74 9.51 5.15
N CYS A 102 -7.01 8.60 4.23
CA CYS A 102 -7.40 7.23 4.52
C CYS A 102 -6.93 6.28 3.42
N VAL A 103 -6.55 5.06 3.80
CA VAL A 103 -6.21 3.99 2.86
C VAL A 103 -6.89 2.69 3.24
N ILE A 104 -7.21 1.87 2.23
CA ILE A 104 -7.89 0.58 2.41
C ILE A 104 -7.04 -0.52 1.79
N ASP A 105 -6.44 -1.34 2.65
CA ASP A 105 -5.78 -2.58 2.30
C ASP A 105 -6.78 -3.74 2.31
N MET A 106 -6.85 -4.50 1.22
CA MET A 106 -7.71 -5.68 1.08
C MET A 106 -6.88 -6.94 0.83
N SER A 107 -6.53 -7.66 1.89
CA SER A 107 -5.68 -8.84 1.87
C SER A 107 -4.29 -8.59 1.28
N GLY A 108 -3.65 -7.47 1.63
CA GLY A 108 -2.33 -7.11 1.13
C GLY A 108 -1.19 -7.95 1.71
N MET A 109 -0.09 -8.02 0.97
CA MET A 109 1.13 -8.64 1.50
C MET A 109 1.80 -7.70 2.52
N ALA A 110 1.84 -8.13 3.78
CA ALA A 110 2.33 -7.32 4.90
C ALA A 110 3.87 -7.19 4.96
N ARG A 111 4.59 -8.21 4.48
CA ARG A 111 6.06 -8.27 4.47
C ARG A 111 6.56 -9.26 3.44
N LEU A 112 7.75 -9.02 2.89
CA LEU A 112 8.46 -9.98 2.05
C LEU A 112 9.14 -11.02 2.95
N SER A 113 8.35 -11.94 3.50
CA SER A 113 8.82 -13.08 4.28
C SER A 113 9.63 -14.06 3.43
N ASP A 114 10.41 -14.93 4.06
CA ASP A 114 11.28 -15.89 3.35
C ASP A 114 10.50 -16.85 2.46
N ASP A 115 9.35 -17.33 2.92
CA ASP A 115 8.45 -18.18 2.15
C ASP A 115 7.94 -17.49 0.89
N ILE A 116 7.55 -16.22 0.97
CA ILE A 116 7.17 -15.42 -0.20
C ILE A 116 8.38 -15.10 -1.07
N ALA A 117 9.52 -14.74 -0.49
CA ALA A 117 10.71 -14.32 -1.22
C ALA A 117 11.29 -15.44 -2.09
N TYR A 118 11.34 -16.65 -1.53
CA TYR A 118 12.10 -17.78 -2.08
C TYR A 118 11.22 -18.97 -2.47
N GLY A 119 9.89 -18.91 -2.25
CA GLY A 119 8.97 -19.99 -2.58
C GLY A 119 9.16 -21.25 -1.73
N GLU A 120 9.29 -21.08 -0.41
CA GLU A 120 9.58 -22.21 0.49
C GLU A 120 8.40 -23.17 0.65
N GLU A 121 8.69 -24.47 0.70
CA GLU A 121 7.68 -25.51 0.88
C GLU A 121 6.98 -25.37 2.24
N GLY A 122 5.65 -25.45 2.24
CA GLY A 122 4.83 -25.37 3.47
C GLY A 122 4.56 -23.96 3.99
N GLY A 123 5.08 -22.92 3.33
CA GLY A 123 4.75 -21.52 3.60
C GLY A 123 3.67 -20.97 2.68
N SER A 124 3.73 -19.66 2.43
CA SER A 124 2.89 -18.97 1.44
C SER A 124 2.93 -19.67 0.08
N ARG A 125 1.79 -19.63 -0.63
CA ARG A 125 1.69 -20.11 -2.02
C ARG A 125 2.34 -19.16 -3.04
N LEU A 126 2.87 -18.03 -2.59
CA LEU A 126 3.57 -17.06 -3.43
C LEU A 126 5.05 -17.40 -3.53
N ASP A 127 5.62 -17.06 -4.68
CA ASP A 127 7.06 -17.14 -4.93
C ASP A 127 7.46 -15.92 -5.74
N ALA A 128 8.04 -14.94 -5.05
CA ALA A 128 8.52 -13.69 -5.61
C ALA A 128 9.78 -13.87 -6.46
N GLY A 129 10.51 -14.99 -6.36
CA GLY A 129 11.64 -15.30 -7.23
C GLY A 129 12.95 -14.63 -6.89
N TYR A 130 13.17 -14.28 -5.61
CA TYR A 130 14.45 -13.79 -5.14
C TYR A 130 15.46 -14.92 -4.94
N SER A 131 16.75 -14.57 -4.89
CA SER A 131 17.85 -15.49 -4.61
C SER A 131 18.50 -15.20 -3.27
N ARG A 132 19.05 -16.26 -2.65
CA ARG A 132 19.88 -16.17 -1.44
C ARG A 132 21.38 -16.07 -1.74
N ASP A 133 21.79 -16.34 -2.98
CA ASP A 133 23.19 -16.27 -3.38
C ASP A 133 23.59 -14.79 -3.62
N PRO A 134 24.57 -14.24 -2.88
CA PRO A 134 25.03 -12.86 -3.07
C PRO A 134 25.58 -12.53 -4.45
N ASN A 135 25.91 -13.55 -5.26
CA ASN A 135 26.41 -13.39 -6.63
C ASN A 135 25.29 -13.43 -7.69
N ASP A 136 24.06 -13.76 -7.30
CA ASP A 136 22.92 -13.81 -8.20
C ASP A 136 22.38 -12.39 -8.46
N PRO A 137 22.01 -12.02 -9.70
CA PRO A 137 21.42 -10.71 -10.00
C PRO A 137 20.11 -10.43 -9.22
N PHE A 138 19.44 -11.45 -8.72
CA PHE A 138 18.22 -11.37 -7.92
C PHE A 138 18.46 -11.61 -6.43
N TYR A 139 19.69 -11.47 -5.96
CA TYR A 139 20.00 -11.54 -4.54
C TYR A 139 19.17 -10.55 -3.72
N LEU A 140 18.41 -11.07 -2.75
CA LEU A 140 17.66 -10.24 -1.81
C LEU A 140 18.55 -9.86 -0.63
N THR A 141 19.00 -8.61 -0.61
CA THR A 141 19.77 -8.11 0.54
C THR A 141 18.90 -8.05 1.79
N PRO A 142 19.47 -8.26 2.99
CA PRO A 142 18.73 -8.09 4.24
C PRO A 142 18.11 -6.69 4.40
N ALA A 143 18.76 -5.67 3.86
CA ALA A 143 18.26 -4.29 3.82
C ALA A 143 16.99 -4.17 2.97
N ALA A 144 17.01 -4.76 1.77
CA ALA A 144 15.88 -4.72 0.83
C ALA A 144 14.67 -5.52 1.34
N GLN A 145 14.90 -6.62 2.06
CA GLN A 145 13.84 -7.40 2.70
C GLN A 145 13.25 -6.65 3.90
N GLU A 146 14.09 -6.07 4.76
CA GLU A 146 13.66 -5.26 5.91
C GLU A 146 12.84 -4.03 5.48
N PHE A 147 13.25 -3.39 4.38
CA PHE A 147 12.52 -2.25 3.83
C PHE A 147 11.11 -2.62 3.33
N ARG A 148 10.89 -3.88 2.94
CA ARG A 148 9.58 -4.40 2.50
C ARG A 148 8.72 -4.92 3.64
N ASP A 149 9.15 -4.80 4.89
CA ASP A 149 8.30 -5.04 6.06
C ASP A 149 7.51 -3.75 6.38
N ILE A 150 6.20 -3.78 6.12
CA ILE A 150 5.27 -2.68 6.40
C ILE A 150 5.11 -2.50 7.92
N GLY A 151 5.10 -3.61 8.65
CA GLY A 151 4.95 -3.66 10.10
C GLY A 151 6.23 -3.36 10.87
N ASN A 152 7.34 -2.96 10.21
CA ASN A 152 8.60 -2.69 10.89
C ASN A 152 8.45 -1.54 11.90
N PRO A 153 8.67 -1.77 13.22
CA PRO A 153 8.42 -0.75 14.25
C PRO A 153 9.24 0.53 14.08
N ASN A 154 10.48 0.44 13.59
CA ASN A 154 11.33 1.62 13.37
C ASN A 154 10.78 2.47 12.21
N HIS A 155 10.30 1.83 11.14
CA HIS A 155 9.67 2.53 10.02
C HIS A 155 8.35 3.20 10.43
N LEU A 156 7.52 2.49 11.21
CA LEU A 156 6.28 3.04 11.73
C LEU A 156 6.51 4.22 12.69
N GLY A 157 7.56 4.14 13.52
CA GLY A 157 8.02 5.25 14.35
C GLY A 157 8.42 6.47 13.50
N ALA A 158 9.23 6.27 12.46
CA ALA A 158 9.60 7.35 11.54
C ALA A 158 8.38 7.96 10.82
N MET A 159 7.40 7.16 10.41
CA MET A 159 6.13 7.67 9.86
C MET A 159 5.38 8.53 10.88
N LYS A 160 5.32 8.11 12.15
CA LYS A 160 4.69 8.87 13.23
C LYS A 160 5.40 10.20 13.48
N ASP A 161 6.73 10.19 13.54
CA ASP A 161 7.56 11.37 13.77
C ASP A 161 7.45 12.39 12.62
N LEU A 162 7.23 11.92 11.39
CA LEU A 162 6.93 12.76 10.22
C LEU A 162 5.52 13.35 10.26
N GLY A 163 4.68 12.97 11.22
CA GLY A 163 3.31 13.47 11.34
C GLY A 163 2.29 12.70 10.51
N CYS A 164 2.50 11.40 10.29
CA CYS A 164 1.50 10.57 9.60
C CYS A 164 0.17 10.58 10.35
N THR A 165 -0.87 11.02 9.66
CA THR A 165 -2.26 11.09 10.13
C THR A 165 -3.19 10.19 9.33
N THR A 166 -2.66 9.42 8.38
CA THR A 166 -3.43 8.49 7.55
C THR A 166 -4.19 7.49 8.43
N HIS A 167 -5.48 7.32 8.17
CA HIS A 167 -6.26 6.23 8.73
C HIS A 167 -6.14 4.98 7.87
N ILE A 168 -5.55 3.92 8.42
CA ILE A 168 -5.24 2.69 7.69
C ILE A 168 -6.30 1.65 8.02
N ILE A 169 -7.08 1.25 7.02
CA ILE A 169 -8.06 0.18 7.13
C ILE A 169 -7.45 -1.08 6.54
N ILE A 170 -7.46 -2.17 7.31
CA ILE A 170 -6.97 -3.49 6.90
C ILE A 170 -8.16 -4.44 6.89
N SER A 171 -8.52 -4.97 5.73
CA SER A 171 -9.51 -6.05 5.59
C SER A 171 -8.80 -7.30 5.08
N HIS A 172 -8.74 -8.36 5.89
CA HIS A 172 -7.96 -9.56 5.57
C HIS A 172 -8.72 -10.83 5.89
N GLY A 173 -8.57 -11.88 5.09
CA GLY A 173 -9.14 -13.19 5.42
C GLY A 173 -8.49 -13.82 6.65
N ALA A 174 -9.28 -14.29 7.62
CA ALA A 174 -8.75 -14.87 8.86
C ALA A 174 -7.91 -16.15 8.64
N SER A 175 -8.10 -16.84 7.51
CA SER A 175 -7.39 -18.06 7.11
C SER A 175 -6.65 -17.88 5.77
N ASP A 176 -6.23 -16.66 5.42
CA ASP A 176 -5.45 -16.41 4.22
C ASP A 176 -4.05 -17.03 4.34
N GLU A 177 -3.74 -17.98 3.44
CA GLU A 177 -2.44 -18.64 3.31
C GLU A 177 -1.63 -18.09 2.12
N VAL A 178 -2.24 -17.29 1.24
CA VAL A 178 -1.53 -16.68 0.10
C VAL A 178 -0.79 -15.44 0.59
N CYS A 179 -1.50 -14.53 1.25
CA CYS A 179 -0.92 -13.45 2.04
C CYS A 179 -1.14 -13.80 3.51
N PRO A 180 -0.14 -14.39 4.20
CA PRO A 180 -0.37 -15.03 5.50
C PRO A 180 -1.08 -14.12 6.50
N ALA A 181 -2.23 -14.57 7.00
CA ALA A 181 -3.01 -13.82 7.99
C ALA A 181 -2.22 -13.53 9.27
N THR A 182 -1.26 -14.40 9.62
CA THR A 182 -0.33 -14.19 10.75
C THR A 182 0.54 -12.95 10.57
N ASP A 183 1.03 -12.70 9.36
CA ASP A 183 1.84 -11.53 9.04
C ASP A 183 0.98 -10.26 9.03
N ALA A 184 -0.24 -10.33 8.49
CA ALA A 184 -1.19 -9.22 8.54
C ALA A 184 -1.58 -8.84 9.97
N ARG A 185 -1.83 -9.82 10.86
CA ARG A 185 -2.11 -9.59 12.30
C ARG A 185 -0.92 -8.93 12.99
N LYS A 186 0.30 -9.38 12.71
CA LYS A 186 1.52 -8.79 13.26
C LYS A 186 1.72 -7.35 12.79
N MET A 187 1.52 -7.09 11.50
CA MET A 187 1.56 -5.74 10.92
C MET A 187 0.54 -4.82 11.59
N ALA A 188 -0.72 -5.25 11.69
CA ALA A 188 -1.79 -4.48 12.34
C ALA A 188 -1.46 -4.15 13.81
N ALA A 189 -0.98 -5.14 14.57
CA ALA A 189 -0.55 -4.94 15.95
C ALA A 189 0.60 -3.93 16.07
N ASN A 190 1.57 -3.97 15.16
CA ASN A 190 2.69 -3.04 15.16
C ASN A 190 2.27 -1.61 14.78
N ILE A 191 1.36 -1.46 13.80
CA ILE A 191 0.79 -0.14 13.44
C ILE A 191 0.03 0.45 14.62
N GLN A 192 -0.77 -0.36 15.32
CA GLN A 192 -1.49 0.08 16.52
C GLN A 192 -0.51 0.48 17.63
N ALA A 193 0.53 -0.32 17.86
CA ALA A 193 1.54 -0.06 18.89
C ALA A 193 2.38 1.19 18.63
N SER A 194 2.55 1.62 17.38
CA SER A 194 3.23 2.88 17.04
C SER A 194 2.35 4.13 17.25
N GLY A 195 1.07 3.96 17.56
CA GLY A 195 0.12 5.05 17.73
C GLY A 195 -0.30 5.71 16.41
N LEU A 196 -0.12 5.02 15.28
CA LEU A 196 -0.74 5.38 14.01
C LEU A 196 -2.23 4.97 14.02
N SER A 197 -3.04 5.68 13.24
CA SER A 197 -4.48 5.40 13.15
C SER A 197 -4.72 4.16 12.29
N THR A 198 -5.32 3.12 12.87
CA THR A 198 -5.57 1.85 12.18
C THR A 198 -6.88 1.22 12.62
N GLU A 199 -7.55 0.59 11.67
CA GLU A 199 -8.70 -0.30 11.87
C GLU A 199 -8.41 -1.61 11.15
N SER A 200 -8.62 -2.75 11.80
CA SER A 200 -8.28 -4.06 11.23
C SER A 200 -9.43 -5.05 11.40
N HIS A 201 -9.83 -5.66 10.29
CA HIS A 201 -10.92 -6.62 10.17
C HIS A 201 -10.40 -7.94 9.62
N PHE A 202 -10.42 -8.97 10.45
CA PHE A 202 -10.06 -10.32 10.05
C PHE A 202 -11.32 -11.14 9.83
N ILE A 203 -11.66 -11.37 8.57
CA ILE A 203 -12.95 -11.92 8.14
C ILE A 203 -13.04 -13.41 8.47
N GLU A 204 -14.01 -13.75 9.31
CA GLU A 204 -14.37 -15.11 9.73
C GLU A 204 -15.72 -15.52 9.11
N GLU A 205 -16.12 -16.79 9.27
CA GLU A 205 -17.39 -17.29 8.71
C GLU A 205 -18.62 -16.53 9.23
N LYS A 206 -18.57 -16.03 10.47
CA LYS A 206 -19.65 -15.24 11.06
C LYS A 206 -19.86 -13.89 10.38
N ASP A 207 -18.86 -13.39 9.65
CA ASP A 207 -18.88 -12.08 8.99
C ASP A 207 -19.42 -12.18 7.55
N PHE A 208 -19.79 -13.37 7.07
CA PHE A 208 -20.26 -13.54 5.70
C PHE A 208 -21.52 -12.71 5.43
N GLU A 209 -21.44 -11.89 4.39
CA GLU A 209 -22.46 -10.92 4.03
C GLU A 209 -22.60 -10.85 2.51
N GLY A 210 -23.61 -11.55 1.97
CA GLY A 210 -23.95 -11.51 0.56
C GLY A 210 -22.75 -11.73 -0.37
N LYS A 211 -22.37 -10.70 -1.13
CA LYS A 211 -21.19 -10.70 -2.01
C LYS A 211 -19.97 -9.99 -1.41
N THR A 212 -20.15 -9.27 -0.31
CA THR A 212 -19.10 -8.47 0.35
C THR A 212 -18.07 -9.40 0.98
N PHE A 213 -18.53 -10.37 1.77
CA PHE A 213 -17.69 -11.39 2.42
C PHE A 213 -18.26 -12.78 2.16
N THR A 214 -17.45 -13.65 1.57
CA THR A 214 -17.88 -14.96 1.01
C THR A 214 -16.97 -16.12 1.43
N ASN A 215 -15.78 -15.82 1.95
CA ASN A 215 -14.83 -16.81 2.45
C ASN A 215 -13.83 -16.13 3.42
N THR A 216 -13.06 -16.93 4.14
CA THR A 216 -12.04 -16.50 5.09
C THR A 216 -10.62 -16.51 4.51
N GLY A 217 -10.46 -16.86 3.23
CA GLY A 217 -9.17 -16.97 2.54
C GLY A 217 -8.73 -15.67 1.87
N HIS A 218 -7.89 -15.76 0.84
CA HIS A 218 -7.23 -14.57 0.27
C HIS A 218 -8.19 -13.54 -0.34
N SER A 219 -9.05 -13.98 -1.25
CA SER A 219 -10.00 -13.10 -1.94
C SER A 219 -11.35 -13.17 -1.25
N VAL A 220 -11.49 -12.49 -0.11
CA VAL A 220 -12.65 -12.63 0.80
C VAL A 220 -14.00 -12.28 0.18
N GLY A 221 -14.05 -11.49 -0.89
CA GLY A 221 -15.28 -11.18 -1.62
C GLY A 221 -15.09 -10.10 -2.68
N ASP A 222 -16.16 -9.35 -2.97
CA ASP A 222 -16.13 -8.26 -3.94
C ASP A 222 -15.36 -7.04 -3.39
N ARG A 223 -14.22 -6.73 -4.01
CA ARG A 223 -13.32 -5.64 -3.59
C ARG A 223 -13.98 -4.26 -3.59
N THR A 224 -14.94 -4.02 -4.48
CA THR A 224 -15.68 -2.75 -4.49
C THR A 224 -16.60 -2.66 -3.29
N LEU A 225 -17.35 -3.72 -3.01
CA LEU A 225 -18.25 -3.76 -1.86
C LEU A 225 -17.47 -3.72 -0.54
N ILE A 226 -16.32 -4.38 -0.46
CA ILE A 226 -15.44 -4.33 0.73
C ILE A 226 -14.91 -2.91 0.96
N ALA A 227 -14.39 -2.27 -0.10
CA ALA A 227 -13.93 -0.89 -0.02
C ALA A 227 -15.05 0.06 0.41
N GLN A 228 -16.29 -0.18 -0.03
CA GLN A 228 -17.45 0.59 0.41
C GLN A 228 -17.85 0.30 1.85
N HIS A 229 -17.92 -0.97 2.24
CA HIS A 229 -18.34 -1.38 3.58
C HIS A 229 -17.47 -0.73 4.66
N PHE A 230 -16.14 -0.77 4.52
CA PHE A 230 -15.24 -0.16 5.50
C PHE A 230 -14.91 1.31 5.20
N GLY A 231 -14.94 1.73 3.93
CA GLY A 231 -14.56 3.09 3.55
C GLY A 231 -15.67 4.13 3.73
N ASP A 232 -16.94 3.75 3.68
CA ASP A 232 -18.07 4.69 3.69
C ASP A 232 -18.04 5.70 4.86
N PRO A 233 -17.75 5.30 6.12
CA PRO A 233 -17.64 6.24 7.23
C PRO A 233 -16.58 7.34 6.99
N TYR A 234 -15.52 7.05 6.25
CA TYR A 234 -14.34 7.92 6.14
C TYR A 234 -14.23 8.63 4.80
N LEU A 235 -14.78 8.07 3.73
CA LEU A 235 -14.61 8.57 2.35
C LEU A 235 -15.84 9.34 1.85
N LEU A 236 -17.04 9.10 2.40
CA LEU A 236 -18.26 9.80 1.99
C LEU A 236 -18.14 11.32 2.28
N PRO A 237 -18.43 12.20 1.29
CA PRO A 237 -18.29 13.65 1.47
C PRO A 237 -19.11 14.24 2.61
N ASP A 238 -20.26 13.65 2.89
CA ASP A 238 -21.26 14.07 3.88
C ASP A 238 -21.17 13.30 5.21
N SER A 239 -20.25 12.34 5.33
CA SER A 239 -20.02 11.66 6.60
C SER A 239 -19.49 12.60 7.67
N GLU A 240 -19.97 12.41 8.91
CA GLU A 240 -19.46 13.08 10.11
C GLU A 240 -18.04 12.61 10.45
N GLN A 241 -17.68 11.38 10.07
CA GLN A 241 -16.36 10.77 10.30
C GLN A 241 -15.42 10.92 9.11
N ARG A 242 -15.80 11.72 8.09
CA ARG A 242 -15.00 11.85 6.86
C ARG A 242 -13.57 12.25 7.18
N MET A 243 -12.61 11.57 6.57
CA MET A 243 -11.20 11.85 6.74
C MET A 243 -10.75 12.90 5.73
N VAL A 244 -10.24 14.00 6.26
CA VAL A 244 -9.63 15.09 5.52
C VAL A 244 -8.35 15.47 6.23
N ARG A 245 -7.24 15.43 5.51
CA ARG A 245 -5.94 15.84 6.03
C ARG A 245 -5.82 17.37 6.02
N GLU A 246 -5.15 17.91 7.03
CA GLU A 246 -4.77 19.32 7.11
C GLU A 246 -3.28 19.54 6.81
N GLY A 247 -2.94 20.77 6.41
CA GLY A 247 -1.55 21.19 6.14
C GLY A 247 -1.02 20.78 4.76
N PRO A 248 0.29 20.91 4.51
CA PRO A 248 0.93 20.49 3.27
C PRO A 248 1.15 18.96 3.23
N ASN A 249 1.01 18.34 2.05
CA ASN A 249 1.40 16.93 1.84
C ASN A 249 2.87 16.80 1.41
N ASP A 250 3.33 15.56 1.18
CA ASP A 250 4.73 15.31 0.78
C ASP A 250 5.11 16.00 -0.55
N PHE A 251 4.15 16.13 -1.49
CA PHE A 251 4.37 16.85 -2.76
C PHE A 251 4.48 18.37 -2.58
N ASP A 252 3.72 18.93 -1.62
CA ASP A 252 3.78 20.36 -1.29
C ASP A 252 5.07 20.70 -0.51
N LEU A 253 5.52 19.80 0.36
CA LEU A 253 6.70 20.00 1.21
C LEU A 253 8.02 19.92 0.44
N ARG A 254 8.09 19.11 -0.61
CA ARG A 254 9.27 18.96 -1.49
C ARG A 254 10.59 18.76 -0.72
N ASP A 255 10.54 17.93 0.32
CA ASP A 255 11.69 17.61 1.16
C ASP A 255 12.19 16.17 0.90
N ASP A 256 13.29 15.80 1.54
CA ASP A 256 13.88 14.46 1.52
C ASP A 256 13.83 13.82 2.91
N LYS A 257 12.84 14.19 3.71
CA LYS A 257 12.74 13.75 5.12
C LYS A 257 12.14 12.36 5.29
N VAL A 258 11.50 11.81 4.26
CA VAL A 258 10.97 10.46 4.29
C VAL A 258 12.13 9.47 4.21
N ARG A 259 12.58 9.02 5.38
CA ARG A 259 13.83 8.28 5.59
C ARG A 259 13.60 7.07 6.49
N TYR A 260 14.13 5.93 6.08
CA TYR A 260 13.93 4.64 6.74
C TYR A 260 15.25 3.90 6.93
N ASN A 261 15.71 3.86 8.17
CA ASN A 261 16.90 3.10 8.55
C ASN A 261 16.68 1.60 8.33
N VAL A 262 17.65 0.95 7.70
CA VAL A 262 17.70 -0.49 7.48
C VAL A 262 19.09 -1.02 7.82
N ARG A 263 19.26 -2.34 7.88
CA ARG A 263 20.60 -2.95 8.00
C ARG A 263 21.52 -2.46 6.88
N GLY A 264 22.61 -1.80 7.24
CA GLY A 264 23.66 -1.34 6.30
C GLY A 264 23.39 0.00 5.59
N GLY A 265 22.27 0.68 5.86
CA GLY A 265 21.97 1.93 5.17
C GLY A 265 20.65 2.58 5.60
N GLU A 266 20.17 3.46 4.73
CA GLU A 266 18.90 4.15 4.86
C GLU A 266 18.24 4.27 3.48
N TYR A 267 16.95 3.98 3.39
CA TYR A 267 16.18 4.30 2.20
C TYR A 267 15.58 5.71 2.33
N VAL A 268 15.70 6.49 1.26
CA VAL A 268 15.23 7.87 1.19
C VAL A 268 14.24 8.01 0.04
N VAL A 269 13.04 8.53 0.33
CA VAL A 269 12.09 8.99 -0.68
C VAL A 269 12.22 10.50 -0.78
N ASN A 270 12.79 10.97 -1.88
CA ASN A 270 13.09 12.38 -2.11
C ASN A 270 12.01 13.02 -2.99
N TYR A 271 11.40 14.12 -2.51
CA TYR A 271 10.37 14.91 -3.20
C TYR A 271 10.86 16.27 -3.71
N GLY A 272 12.17 16.56 -3.67
CA GLY A 272 12.75 17.88 -3.96
C GLY A 272 12.39 18.45 -5.34
N GLU A 273 12.26 17.58 -6.34
CA GLU A 273 11.85 17.94 -7.72
C GLU A 273 10.34 17.70 -7.97
N GLY A 274 9.54 17.57 -6.91
CA GLY A 274 8.11 17.30 -6.94
C GLY A 274 7.75 15.81 -7.05
N ALA A 275 8.25 15.13 -8.09
CA ALA A 275 8.00 13.70 -8.28
C ALA A 275 8.93 12.85 -7.38
N PRO A 276 8.41 11.84 -6.66
CA PRO A 276 9.24 11.06 -5.74
C PRO A 276 10.30 10.22 -6.45
N VAL A 277 11.47 10.14 -5.81
CA VAL A 277 12.58 9.27 -6.19
C VAL A 277 13.04 8.48 -4.97
N LEU A 278 13.07 7.17 -5.08
CA LEU A 278 13.58 6.27 -4.04
C LEU A 278 15.08 6.00 -4.25
N LYS A 279 15.87 6.14 -3.18
CA LYS A 279 17.31 5.86 -3.18
C LYS A 279 17.70 5.08 -1.93
N LEU A 280 18.74 4.25 -2.04
CA LEU A 280 19.43 3.65 -0.90
C LEU A 280 20.71 4.44 -0.64
N GLU A 281 20.84 5.02 0.54
CA GLU A 281 22.06 5.65 1.04
C GLU A 281 22.78 4.65 1.95
N THR A 282 23.92 4.13 1.49
CA THR A 282 24.73 3.17 2.26
C THR A 282 25.58 3.89 3.29
N LYS A 283 25.67 3.36 4.51
CA LYS A 283 26.64 3.87 5.50
C LYS A 283 28.05 3.51 5.04
N GLN A 284 28.92 4.52 4.91
CA GLN A 284 30.36 4.33 4.66
C GLN A 284 31.03 3.62 5.84
#